data_AF-A0A7C2V2Y2-F1
#
_entry.id   AF-A0A7C2V2Y2-F1
#
_cell.length_a   1.000
_cell.length_b   1.000
_cell.length_c   1.000
_cell.angle_alpha   90.00
_cell.angle_beta   90.00
_cell.angle_gamma   90.00
#
_symmetry.space_group_name_H-M   'P 1'
#
loop_
_entity.id
_entity.type
_entity.pdbx_description
1 polymer ?
#
loop_
_entity_poly.entity_id
_entity_poly.type
_entity_poly.pdbx_seq_one_letter_code
_entity_poly.pdbx_strand_id
1 'polypeptide(L)'
;MRVSEYVEKGLKNMVEEKPEGYMELGKCTSGCHSVVYFIKGTTEKVEDVKFKATKRCKKLLAVADFVAQKIKERGKVELKEEEILSYFSDEKEQDKLKDRLNIVKTALGL
;
A
#
# COMPACT_ATOMS: atom_id res chain seq x y z
N MET A 1 16.30 -0.86 -0.93
CA MET A 1 16.08 -0.49 -2.36
C MET A 1 15.46 0.89 -2.48
N ARG A 2 15.57 1.56 -3.64
CA ARG A 2 14.89 2.85 -3.85
C ARG A 2 13.44 2.68 -4.30
N VAL A 3 12.61 3.67 -3.98
CA VAL A 3 11.20 3.71 -4.38
C VAL A 3 11.05 3.73 -5.91
N SER A 4 11.91 4.49 -6.61
CA SER A 4 11.85 4.58 -8.07
C SER A 4 12.07 3.22 -8.74
N GLU A 5 13.07 2.46 -8.28
CA GLU A 5 13.40 1.13 -8.78
C GLU A 5 12.26 0.14 -8.54
N TYR A 6 11.56 0.29 -7.42
CA TYR A 6 10.41 -0.57 -7.11
C TYR A 6 9.27 -0.33 -8.09
N VAL A 7 8.91 0.94 -8.33
CA VAL A 7 7.84 1.29 -9.28
C VAL A 7 8.19 0.85 -10.70
N GLU A 8 9.48 0.92 -11.09
CA GLU A 8 9.97 0.46 -12.40
C GLU A 8 9.85 -1.05 -12.59
N LYS A 9 9.93 -1.84 -11.51
CA LYS A 9 9.67 -3.30 -11.55
C LYS A 9 8.18 -3.66 -11.72
N GLY A 10 7.30 -2.67 -11.67
CA GLY A 10 5.85 -2.83 -11.82
C GLY A 10 5.11 -3.04 -10.50
N LEU A 11 3.90 -2.47 -10.43
CA LEU A 11 3.02 -2.53 -9.27
C LEU A 11 2.02 -3.67 -9.45
N LYS A 12 2.19 -4.77 -8.71
CA LYS A 12 1.45 -6.03 -8.95
C LYS A 12 0.01 -6.01 -8.44
N ASN A 13 -0.27 -5.15 -7.46
CA ASN A 13 -1.55 -5.09 -6.76
C ASN A 13 -2.33 -3.81 -7.09
N MET A 14 -1.79 -2.93 -7.93
CA MET A 14 -2.48 -1.72 -8.34
C MET A 14 -3.59 -2.04 -9.33
N VAL A 15 -4.76 -1.46 -9.12
CA VAL A 15 -5.92 -1.56 -10.01
C VAL A 15 -6.48 -0.19 -10.34
N GLU A 16 -7.09 -0.06 -11.51
CA GLU A 16 -7.78 1.16 -11.96
C GLU A 16 -9.13 1.33 -11.26
N GLU A 17 -9.81 0.22 -11.00
CA GLU A 17 -11.15 0.15 -10.42
C GLU A 17 -11.25 -0.99 -9.41
N LYS A 18 -12.29 -0.92 -8.57
CA LYS A 18 -12.58 -1.98 -7.59
C LYS A 18 -12.86 -3.30 -8.34
N PRO A 19 -12.09 -4.37 -8.11
CA PRO A 19 -12.36 -5.63 -8.79
C PRO A 19 -13.63 -6.30 -8.25
N GLU A 20 -14.30 -7.09 -9.08
CA GLU A 20 -15.51 -7.81 -8.70
C GLU A 20 -15.22 -8.85 -7.59
N GLY A 21 -16.11 -8.94 -6.60
CA GLY A 21 -15.95 -9.86 -5.46
C GLY A 21 -14.97 -9.37 -4.39
N TYR A 22 -14.44 -8.15 -4.50
CA TYR A 22 -13.63 -7.54 -3.44
C TYR A 22 -14.49 -6.61 -2.58
N MET A 23 -14.11 -6.48 -1.31
CA MET A 23 -14.66 -5.50 -0.38
C MET A 23 -13.71 -4.32 -0.24
N GLU A 24 -14.25 -3.11 -0.15
CA GLU A 24 -13.44 -1.94 0.20
C GLU A 24 -13.06 -2.05 1.67
N LEU A 25 -11.77 -2.11 1.96
CA LEU A 25 -11.25 -2.16 3.32
C LEU A 25 -11.25 -0.76 3.94
N GLY A 26 -10.84 0.23 3.16
CA GLY A 26 -10.82 1.61 3.58
C GLY A 26 -10.09 2.52 2.61
N LYS A 27 -10.20 3.82 2.86
CA LYS A 27 -9.62 4.89 2.05
C LYS A 27 -9.02 5.97 2.91
N CYS A 28 -7.92 6.56 2.45
CA CYS A 28 -7.36 7.77 3.02
C CYS A 28 -7.09 8.77 1.91
N THR A 29 -7.43 10.03 2.14
CA THR A 29 -7.08 11.15 1.26
C THR A 29 -6.41 12.25 2.08
N SER A 30 -5.20 12.63 1.69
CA SER A 30 -4.41 13.69 2.33
C SER A 30 -3.80 14.58 1.25
N GLY A 31 -4.37 15.77 1.07
CA GLY A 31 -4.03 16.69 -0.01
C GLY A 31 -4.20 16.06 -1.38
N CYS A 32 -3.12 15.97 -2.15
CA CYS A 32 -3.11 15.35 -3.49
C CYS A 32 -2.90 13.83 -3.47
N HIS A 33 -2.75 13.21 -2.30
CA HIS A 33 -2.55 11.77 -2.16
C HIS A 33 -3.87 11.12 -1.77
N SER A 34 -4.27 10.10 -2.52
CA SER A 34 -5.40 9.25 -2.16
C SER A 34 -5.03 7.79 -2.38
N VAL A 35 -5.44 6.92 -1.45
CA VAL A 35 -5.27 5.47 -1.55
C VAL A 35 -6.52 4.79 -1.01
N VAL A 36 -6.94 3.72 -1.69
CA VAL A 36 -8.05 2.85 -1.33
C VAL A 36 -7.58 1.41 -1.42
N TYR A 37 -7.87 0.59 -0.41
CA TYR A 37 -7.59 -0.84 -0.43
C TYR A 37 -8.85 -1.65 -0.63
N PHE A 38 -8.70 -2.72 -1.40
CA PHE A 38 -9.73 -3.71 -1.64
C PHE A 38 -9.19 -5.07 -1.23
N ILE A 39 -9.97 -5.82 -0.47
CA ILE A 39 -9.61 -7.18 -0.05
C ILE A 39 -10.63 -8.20 -0.54
N LYS A 40 -10.16 -9.42 -0.79
CA LYS A 40 -11.00 -10.60 -0.93
C LYS A 40 -10.84 -11.44 0.34
N GLY A 41 -11.95 -11.84 0.95
CA GLY A 41 -11.95 -12.47 2.29
C GLY A 41 -12.23 -11.46 3.40
N THR A 42 -11.72 -11.70 4.61
CA THR A 42 -11.93 -10.82 5.79
C THR A 42 -10.60 -10.21 6.26
N THR A 43 -10.64 -9.25 7.18
CA THR A 43 -9.43 -8.62 7.75
C THR A 43 -8.53 -9.62 8.47
N GLU A 44 -9.09 -10.70 9.03
CA GLU A 44 -8.37 -11.77 9.72
C GLU A 44 -7.96 -12.92 8.79
N LYS A 45 -8.59 -13.03 7.61
CA LYS A 45 -8.32 -14.06 6.61
C LYS A 45 -8.42 -13.47 5.20
N VAL A 46 -7.33 -12.82 4.80
CA VAL A 46 -7.19 -12.16 3.51
C VAL A 46 -6.72 -13.18 2.46
N GLU A 47 -7.48 -13.34 1.39
CA GLU A 47 -7.14 -14.20 0.24
C GLU A 47 -6.39 -13.42 -0.85
N ASP A 48 -6.81 -12.19 -1.11
CA ASP A 48 -6.12 -11.28 -2.02
C ASP A 48 -6.31 -9.82 -1.61
N VAL A 49 -5.38 -8.97 -2.02
CA VAL A 49 -5.41 -7.53 -1.81
C VAL A 49 -5.10 -6.80 -3.10
N LYS A 50 -5.91 -5.79 -3.41
CA LYS A 50 -5.66 -4.81 -4.46
C LYS A 50 -5.75 -3.42 -3.88
N PHE A 51 -5.13 -2.46 -4.54
CA PHE A 51 -5.24 -1.06 -4.15
C PHE A 51 -5.41 -0.16 -5.36
N LYS A 52 -6.05 0.98 -5.14
CA LYS A 52 -6.12 2.09 -6.08
C LYS A 52 -5.51 3.31 -5.41
N ALA A 53 -4.68 4.05 -6.12
CA ALA A 53 -4.06 5.25 -5.58
C ALA A 53 -3.83 6.31 -6.65
N THR A 54 -3.59 7.54 -6.19
CA THR A 54 -3.16 8.65 -7.06
C THR A 54 -1.81 8.34 -7.70
N LYS A 55 -1.76 8.29 -9.03
CA LYS A 55 -0.58 7.89 -9.82
C LYS A 55 0.60 8.88 -9.77
N ARG A 56 0.41 10.09 -9.22
CA ARG A 56 1.42 11.16 -9.25
C ARG A 56 2.55 10.99 -8.22
N CYS A 57 2.38 10.14 -7.20
CA CYS A 57 3.36 9.99 -6.13
C CYS A 57 3.98 8.58 -6.10
N LYS A 58 5.20 8.44 -6.63
CA LYS A 58 5.93 7.16 -6.65
C LYS A 58 6.10 6.54 -5.25
N LYS A 59 6.34 7.37 -4.21
CA LYS A 59 6.46 6.92 -2.81
C LYS A 59 5.17 6.29 -2.31
N LEU A 60 4.03 6.91 -2.56
CA LEU A 60 2.73 6.34 -2.18
C LEU A 60 2.48 5.02 -2.90
N LEU A 61 2.75 4.97 -4.21
CA LEU A 61 2.54 3.77 -5.02
C LEU A 61 3.40 2.59 -4.54
N ALA A 62 4.69 2.82 -4.31
CA ALA A 62 5.60 1.76 -3.87
C ALA A 62 5.25 1.25 -2.47
N VAL A 63 4.96 2.16 -1.52
CA VAL A 63 4.55 1.77 -0.17
C VAL A 63 3.23 1.02 -0.21
N ALA A 64 2.25 1.51 -0.98
CA ALA A 64 0.95 0.87 -1.04
C ALA A 64 1.00 -0.54 -1.65
N ASP A 65 1.75 -0.72 -2.74
CA ASP A 65 1.91 -2.04 -3.35
C ASP A 65 2.69 -2.99 -2.43
N PHE A 66 3.77 -2.52 -1.80
CA PHE A 66 4.55 -3.34 -0.89
C PHE A 66 3.74 -3.77 0.33
N VAL A 67 2.95 -2.86 0.91
CA VAL A 67 2.03 -3.18 2.01
C VAL A 67 0.97 -4.18 1.56
N ALA A 68 0.39 -4.03 0.37
CA ALA A 68 -0.54 -5.02 -0.18
C ALA A 68 0.11 -6.42 -0.31
N GLN A 69 1.36 -6.49 -0.76
CA GLN A 69 2.12 -7.74 -0.81
C GLN A 69 2.27 -8.36 0.59
N LYS A 70 2.62 -7.56 1.59
CA LYS A 70 2.79 -8.04 2.97
C LYS A 70 1.50 -8.52 3.63
N ILE A 71 0.40 -7.82 3.39
CA ILE A 71 -0.92 -8.26 3.87
C ILE A 71 -1.28 -9.61 3.24
N LYS A 72 -1.03 -9.77 1.93
CA LYS A 72 -1.27 -11.02 1.21
C LYS A 72 -0.38 -12.16 1.69
N GLU A 73 0.92 -11.91 1.89
CA GLU A 73 1.87 -12.90 2.41
C GLU A 73 1.49 -13.39 3.81
N ARG A 74 0.94 -12.51 4.64
CA ARG A 74 0.53 -12.83 6.01
C ARG A 74 -0.87 -13.41 6.12
N GLY A 75 -1.71 -13.18 5.10
CA GLY A 75 -3.12 -13.58 5.10
C GLY A 75 -3.99 -12.80 6.08
N LYS A 76 -3.55 -11.63 6.57
CA LYS A 76 -4.32 -10.76 7.47
C LYS A 76 -3.88 -9.31 7.34
N VAL A 77 -4.79 -8.37 7.62
CA VAL A 77 -4.53 -6.92 7.60
C VAL A 77 -3.65 -6.55 8.80
N GLU A 78 -2.34 -6.60 8.58
CA GLU A 78 -1.32 -6.25 9.56
C GLU A 78 -0.18 -5.50 8.87
N LEU A 79 0.30 -4.43 9.50
CA LEU A 79 1.36 -3.59 8.98
C LEU A 79 2.51 -3.54 10.01
N LYS A 80 3.74 -3.83 9.57
CA LYS A 80 4.96 -3.61 10.37
C LYS A 80 5.78 -2.50 9.72
N GLU A 81 5.76 -1.32 10.33
CA GLU A 81 6.36 -0.12 9.77
C GLU A 81 7.87 -0.30 9.51
N GLU A 82 8.57 -0.91 10.47
CA GLU A 82 10.02 -1.14 10.39
C GLU A 82 10.42 -2.00 9.18
N GLU A 83 9.61 -2.99 8.80
CA GLU A 83 9.87 -3.84 7.64
C GLU A 83 9.84 -3.01 6.35
N ILE A 84 8.87 -2.09 6.25
CA ILE A 84 8.64 -1.28 5.06
C ILE A 84 9.75 -0.23 4.92
N LEU A 85 10.09 0.44 6.03
CA LEU A 85 11.19 1.40 6.07
C LEU A 85 12.54 0.72 5.77
N SER A 86 12.76 -0.48 6.30
CA SER A 86 13.98 -1.25 6.04
C SER A 86 14.08 -1.71 4.58
N TYR A 87 12.96 -2.10 3.96
CA TYR A 87 12.94 -2.49 2.56
C TYR A 87 13.31 -1.32 1.63
N PHE A 88 12.84 -0.11 1.96
CA PHE A 88 13.15 1.13 1.24
C PHE A 88 14.33 1.91 1.83
N SER A 89 15.27 1.25 2.51
CA SER A 89 16.40 1.89 3.21
C SER A 89 17.27 2.80 2.33
N ASP A 90 17.35 2.54 1.02
CA ASP A 90 18.15 3.33 0.08
C ASP A 90 17.45 4.62 -0.39
N GLU A 91 16.19 4.83 -0.01
CA GLU A 91 15.44 6.04 -0.31
C GLU A 91 15.93 7.19 0.58
N LYS A 92 16.38 8.29 -0.04
CA LYS A 92 16.94 9.44 0.69
C LYS A 92 15.91 10.17 1.56
N GLU A 93 14.67 10.25 1.10
CA GLU A 93 13.60 11.02 1.75
C GLU A 93 12.75 10.12 2.65
N GLN A 94 13.36 9.55 3.69
CA GLN A 94 12.69 8.64 4.64
C GLN A 94 11.51 9.29 5.36
N ASP A 95 11.59 10.58 5.72
CA ASP A 95 10.49 11.27 6.40
C ASP A 95 9.23 11.34 5.52
N LYS A 96 9.41 11.65 4.23
CA LYS A 96 8.29 11.64 3.27
C LYS A 96 7.76 10.23 3.06
N LEU A 97 8.60 9.20 3.15
CA LEU A 97 8.17 7.81 3.07
C LEU A 97 7.29 7.46 4.28
N LYS A 98 7.69 7.85 5.49
CA LYS A 98 6.89 7.71 6.72
C LYS A 98 5.55 8.42 6.62
N ASP A 99 5.50 9.63 6.05
CA ASP A 99 4.23 10.32 5.81
C ASP A 99 3.29 9.52 4.89
N ARG A 100 3.83 8.91 3.82
CA ARG A 100 3.03 8.05 2.92
C ARG A 100 2.61 6.77 3.60
N LEU A 101 3.45 6.22 4.47
CA LEU A 101 3.12 5.06 5.28
C LEU A 101 1.96 5.37 6.24
N ASN A 102 1.94 6.54 6.87
CA ASN A 102 0.82 6.97 7.70
C ASN A 102 -0.49 7.05 6.92
N ILE A 103 -0.47 7.59 5.70
CA ILE A 103 -1.66 7.62 4.82
C ILE A 103 -2.16 6.20 4.54
N VAL A 104 -1.24 5.28 4.23
CA VAL A 104 -1.58 3.86 4.01
C VAL A 104 -2.14 3.21 5.27
N LYS A 105 -1.53 3.45 6.42
CA LYS A 105 -1.95 2.93 7.72
C LYS A 105 -3.38 3.38 8.06
N THR A 106 -3.67 4.67 7.91
CA THR A 106 -5.04 5.21 8.07
C THR A 106 -6.03 4.57 7.10
N ALA A 107 -5.65 4.34 5.84
CA ALA A 107 -6.52 3.68 4.87
C ALA A 107 -6.84 2.21 5.23
N LEU A 108 -5.98 1.56 6.00
CA LEU A 108 -6.17 0.20 6.50
C LEU A 108 -6.91 0.15 7.85
N GLY A 109 -7.17 1.31 8.47
CA GLY A 109 -7.77 1.40 9.81
C GLY A 109 -6.84 0.98 10.94
N LEU A 110 -5.52 1.14 10.75
CA LEU A 110 -4.46 0.80 11.72
C LEU A 110 -3.85 2.02 12.40
#